data_AF-X0KXV9-F1
#
_entry.id   AF-X0KXV9-F1
#
_cell.length_a   1.000
_cell.length_b   1.000
_cell.length_c   1.000
_cell.angle_alpha   90.00
_cell.angle_beta   90.00
_cell.angle_gamma   90.00
#
_symmetry.space_group_name_H-M   'P 1'
#
loop_
_entity.id
_entity.type
_entity.pdbx_description
1 polymer ?
#
loop_
_entity_poly.entity_id
_entity_poly.type
_entity_poly.pdbx_seq_one_letter_code
_entity_poly.pdbx_strand_id
1 'polypeptide(L)'
;MDFSSGFGPKVSQCEAIIGYCFNSKVLCAEALNAAADSKSVYILDGILQRMPKNDRLAVYGDSAAAFYLCSIWVQRGLDKHCWTMLRHDLISNENLARVGMEYGLHACINVNGGTVQVTPGMVATAVEAILGAVERDGGHDTLARVMAHLGLTQHALLSLVPP
;
A
#
# COMPACT_ATOMS: atom_id res chain seq x y z
N MET A 1 4.51 -18.12 15.89
CA MET A 1 5.10 -16.77 15.86
C MET A 1 4.06 -15.83 16.44
N ASP A 2 4.22 -15.50 17.71
CA ASP A 2 3.26 -14.62 18.40
C ASP A 2 3.61 -13.17 18.08
N PHE A 3 3.20 -12.73 16.89
CA PHE A 3 3.05 -11.32 16.56
C PHE A 3 1.82 -10.75 17.30
N SER A 4 1.76 -10.95 18.62
CA SER A 4 0.61 -10.67 19.50
C SER A 4 0.68 -9.24 20.05
N SER A 5 0.84 -8.27 19.14
CA SER A 5 0.78 -6.84 19.43
C SER A 5 -0.50 -6.23 18.84
N GLY A 6 -0.75 -4.95 19.09
CA GLY A 6 -1.87 -4.21 18.48
C GLY A 6 -1.91 -4.25 16.95
N PHE A 7 -0.82 -4.68 16.29
CA PHE A 7 -0.75 -4.84 14.84
C PHE A 7 -1.39 -6.14 14.32
N GLY A 8 -1.48 -7.22 15.10
CA GLY A 8 -1.97 -8.52 14.58
C GLY A 8 -3.35 -8.47 13.91
N PRO A 9 -4.36 -7.88 14.56
CA PRO A 9 -5.69 -7.70 13.95
C PRO A 9 -5.66 -6.79 12.72
N LYS A 10 -4.86 -5.70 12.76
CA LYS A 10 -4.71 -4.75 11.65
C LYS A 10 -4.07 -5.39 10.43
N VAL A 11 -3.05 -6.22 10.63
CA VAL A 11 -2.40 -7.01 9.59
C VAL A 11 -3.40 -7.98 8.98
N SER A 12 -4.10 -8.77 9.81
CA SER A 12 -5.09 -9.74 9.33
C SER A 12 -6.20 -9.08 8.51
N GLN A 13 -6.66 -7.91 8.95
CA GLN A 13 -7.66 -7.13 8.23
C GLN A 13 -7.12 -6.58 6.90
N CYS A 14 -5.90 -6.04 6.89
CA CYS A 14 -5.24 -5.57 5.67
C CYS A 14 -5.11 -6.70 4.64
N GLU A 15 -4.61 -7.87 5.07
CA GLU A 15 -4.44 -9.05 4.21
C GLU A 15 -5.75 -9.51 3.57
N ALA A 16 -6.83 -9.52 4.35
CA ALA A 16 -8.16 -9.85 3.85
C ALA A 16 -8.67 -8.82 2.84
N ILE A 17 -8.41 -7.52 3.07
CA ILE A 17 -8.82 -6.43 2.17
C ILE A 17 -8.06 -6.47 0.84
N ILE A 18 -6.75 -6.71 0.87
CA ILE A 18 -5.92 -6.67 -0.35
C ILE A 18 -5.85 -8.01 -1.09
N GLY A 19 -6.42 -9.08 -0.50
CA GLY A 19 -6.39 -10.43 -1.08
C GLY A 19 -4.99 -11.06 -1.11
N TYR A 20 -4.10 -10.67 -0.18
CA TYR A 20 -2.73 -11.17 -0.11
C TYR A 20 -2.32 -11.43 1.34
N CYS A 21 -1.83 -12.65 1.61
CA CYS A 21 -1.25 -13.03 2.90
C CYS A 21 0.26 -12.82 2.86
N PHE A 22 0.79 -11.92 3.69
CA PHE A 22 2.23 -11.69 3.79
C PHE A 22 2.94 -12.88 4.42
N ASN A 23 4.11 -13.20 3.87
CA ASN A 23 5.10 -14.07 4.49
C ASN A 23 5.69 -13.39 5.73
N SER A 24 6.01 -12.09 5.64
CA SER A 24 6.45 -11.27 6.77
C SER A 24 5.33 -10.39 7.33
N LYS A 25 4.73 -10.81 8.45
CA LYS A 25 3.71 -10.00 9.16
C LYS A 25 4.25 -8.67 9.68
N VAL A 26 5.54 -8.63 10.02
CA VAL A 26 6.25 -7.41 10.42
C VAL A 26 6.28 -6.39 9.29
N LEU A 27 6.46 -6.84 8.05
CA LEU A 27 6.51 -5.95 6.89
C LEU A 27 5.14 -5.32 6.58
N CYS A 28 4.05 -6.10 6.70
CA CYS A 28 2.70 -5.56 6.65
C CYS A 28 2.45 -4.55 7.77
N ALA A 29 2.88 -4.88 8.99
CA ALA A 29 2.71 -3.99 10.13
C ALA A 29 3.50 -2.67 10.00
N GLU A 30 4.70 -2.71 9.41
CA GLU A 30 5.48 -1.50 9.08
C GLU A 30 4.72 -0.62 8.10
N ALA A 31 4.13 -1.21 7.04
CA ALA A 31 3.32 -0.47 6.07
C ALA A 31 2.10 0.22 6.70
N LEU A 32 1.51 -0.41 7.71
CA LEU A 32 0.35 0.12 8.44
C LEU A 32 0.73 1.14 9.52
N ASN A 33 2.01 1.33 9.83
CA ASN A 33 2.43 2.16 10.95
C ASN A 33 2.68 3.63 10.56
N ALA A 34 1.73 4.50 10.90
CA ALA A 34 1.90 5.96 10.84
C ALA A 34 2.35 6.56 12.18
N ALA A 35 2.36 5.77 13.26
CA ALA A 35 2.75 6.21 14.60
C ALA A 35 4.28 6.27 14.78
N ALA A 36 4.72 7.16 15.66
CA ALA A 36 6.11 7.27 16.12
C ALA A 36 6.25 7.32 17.65
N ASP A 37 5.13 7.31 18.38
CA ASP A 37 5.06 7.34 19.84
C ASP A 37 5.06 5.93 20.46
N SER A 38 4.56 5.79 21.69
CA SER A 38 4.46 4.50 22.38
C SER A 38 3.53 3.48 21.70
N LYS A 39 2.75 3.87 20.67
CA LYS A 39 1.98 2.96 19.82
C LYS A 39 2.81 2.33 18.70
N SER A 40 4.03 2.81 18.47
CA SER A 40 4.95 2.30 17.45
C SER A 40 5.83 1.15 17.96
N VAL A 41 5.25 0.18 18.68
CA VAL A 41 6.00 -0.95 19.24
C VAL A 41 5.29 -2.28 19.02
N TYR A 42 6.08 -3.35 18.94
CA TYR A 42 5.59 -4.73 18.86
C TYR A 42 6.53 -5.65 19.63
N ILE A 43 6.06 -6.86 19.93
CA ILE A 43 6.87 -7.90 20.58
C ILE A 43 7.15 -8.97 19.54
N LEU A 44 8.41 -9.34 19.40
CA LEU A 44 8.87 -10.47 18.59
C LEU A 44 9.82 -11.30 19.43
N ASP A 45 9.51 -12.59 19.59
CA ASP A 45 10.28 -13.54 20.40
C ASP A 45 10.58 -13.02 21.82
N GLY A 46 9.59 -12.36 22.45
CA GLY A 46 9.69 -11.80 23.80
C GLY A 46 10.44 -10.47 23.91
N ILE A 47 10.94 -9.93 22.79
CA ILE A 47 11.70 -8.68 22.75
C ILE A 47 10.80 -7.54 22.27
N LEU A 48 10.73 -6.45 23.04
CA LEU A 48 10.07 -5.22 22.63
C LEU A 48 10.90 -4.52 21.55
N GLN A 49 10.28 -4.28 20.40
CA GLN A 49 10.90 -3.62 19.26
C GLN A 49 10.07 -2.42 18.82
N ARG A 50 10.75 -1.41 18.24
CA ARG A 50 10.09 -0.26 17.64
C ARG A 50 9.70 -0.59 16.20
N MET A 51 8.44 -0.33 15.86
CA MET A 51 7.94 -0.38 14.49
C MET A 51 8.35 0.92 13.76
N PRO A 52 9.06 0.83 12.62
CA PRO A 52 9.36 2.02 11.82
C PRO A 52 8.10 2.68 11.28
N LYS A 53 8.16 3.98 10.96
CA LYS A 53 7.10 4.62 10.17
C LYS A 53 7.10 4.09 8.75
N ASN A 54 5.92 4.04 8.15
CA ASN A 54 5.68 3.54 6.81
C ASN A 54 6.27 4.40 5.67
N ASP A 55 6.80 5.61 5.96
CA ASP A 55 7.26 6.58 4.96
C ASP A 55 8.26 5.98 3.94
N ARG A 56 9.19 5.11 4.39
CA ARG A 56 10.19 4.48 3.49
C ARG A 56 9.57 3.46 2.56
N LEU A 57 8.62 2.67 3.07
CA LEU A 57 7.87 1.72 2.26
C LEU A 57 6.94 2.43 1.29
N ALA A 58 6.37 3.58 1.68
CA ALA A 58 5.54 4.40 0.81
C ALA A 58 6.31 4.89 -0.42
N VAL A 59 7.50 5.50 -0.21
CA VAL A 59 8.35 5.95 -1.31
C VAL A 59 8.72 4.79 -2.26
N TYR A 60 9.02 3.62 -1.69
CA TYR A 60 9.32 2.43 -2.48
C TYR A 60 8.08 1.98 -3.29
N GLY A 61 6.91 1.93 -2.66
CA GLY A 61 5.66 1.52 -3.29
C GLY A 61 5.15 2.45 -4.37
N ASP A 62 5.27 3.78 -4.23
CA ASP A 62 4.95 4.73 -5.31
C ASP A 62 5.83 4.44 -6.54
N SER A 63 7.13 4.25 -6.31
CA SER A 63 8.09 3.95 -7.38
C SER A 63 7.76 2.62 -8.08
N ALA A 64 7.41 1.60 -7.30
CA ALA A 64 7.02 0.27 -7.77
C ALA A 64 5.75 0.28 -8.62
N ALA A 65 4.69 0.91 -8.09
CA ALA A 65 3.40 1.03 -8.77
C ALA A 65 3.54 1.84 -10.06
N ALA A 66 4.30 2.94 -10.01
CA ALA A 66 4.61 3.74 -11.19
C ALA A 66 5.41 2.94 -12.22
N PHE A 67 6.41 2.17 -11.81
CA PHE A 67 7.19 1.32 -12.72
C PHE A 67 6.32 0.27 -13.41
N TYR A 68 5.44 -0.40 -12.67
CA TYR A 68 4.50 -1.38 -13.22
C TYR A 68 3.57 -0.75 -14.27
N LEU A 69 2.90 0.36 -13.93
CA LEU A 69 2.01 1.06 -14.86
C LEU A 69 2.77 1.62 -16.07
N CYS A 70 3.97 2.14 -15.85
CA CYS A 70 4.85 2.64 -16.91
C CYS A 70 5.25 1.51 -17.87
N SER A 71 5.52 0.30 -17.36
CA SER A 71 5.84 -0.85 -18.19
C SER A 71 4.68 -1.22 -19.13
N ILE A 72 3.43 -1.19 -18.64
CA ILE A 72 2.24 -1.42 -19.47
C ILE A 72 2.08 -0.29 -20.51
N TRP A 73 2.28 0.96 -20.09
CA TRP A 73 2.24 2.13 -20.97
C TRP A 73 3.25 2.03 -22.13
N VAL A 74 4.50 1.65 -21.85
CA VAL A 74 5.55 1.40 -22.85
C VAL A 74 5.17 0.25 -23.77
N GLN A 75 4.74 -0.88 -23.23
CA GLN A 75 4.36 -2.07 -24.02
C GLN A 75 3.22 -1.78 -25.00
N ARG A 76 2.32 -0.87 -24.65
CA ARG A 76 1.20 -0.46 -25.49
C ARG A 76 1.55 0.63 -26.51
N GLY A 77 2.75 1.21 -26.45
CA GLY A 77 3.16 2.30 -27.34
C GLY A 77 2.30 3.56 -27.19
N LEU A 78 1.77 3.82 -25.99
CA LEU A 78 0.93 4.99 -25.73
C LEU A 78 1.77 6.27 -25.67
N ASP A 79 1.16 7.41 -25.98
CA ASP A 79 1.86 8.70 -25.96
C ASP A 79 2.18 9.18 -24.54
N LYS A 80 3.04 10.20 -24.43
CA LYS A 80 3.44 10.77 -23.13
C LYS A 80 2.25 11.34 -22.35
N HIS A 81 1.23 11.87 -23.03
CA HIS A 81 0.06 12.44 -22.36
C HIS A 81 -0.74 11.35 -21.63
N CYS A 82 -0.88 10.17 -22.24
CA CYS A 82 -1.49 8.99 -21.63
C CYS A 82 -0.77 8.59 -20.33
N TRP A 83 0.57 8.68 -20.26
CA TRP A 83 1.30 8.40 -19.01
C TRP A 83 0.92 9.36 -17.89
N THR A 84 0.88 10.67 -18.19
CA THR A 84 0.49 11.68 -17.20
C THR A 84 -0.93 11.41 -16.67
N MET A 85 -1.87 11.06 -17.56
CA MET A 85 -3.23 10.69 -17.16
C MET A 85 -3.25 9.42 -16.31
N LEU A 86 -2.59 8.34 -16.75
CA LEU A 86 -2.54 7.07 -16.02
C LEU A 86 -1.97 7.24 -14.61
N ARG A 87 -0.85 7.97 -14.48
CA ARG A 87 -0.23 8.23 -13.17
C ARG A 87 -1.18 9.04 -12.28
N HIS A 88 -1.79 10.09 -12.81
CA HIS A 88 -2.74 10.92 -12.07
C HIS A 88 -3.99 10.14 -11.64
N ASP A 89 -4.61 9.40 -12.55
CA ASP A 89 -5.92 8.80 -12.30
C ASP A 89 -5.83 7.52 -11.46
N LEU A 90 -4.72 6.79 -11.53
CA LEU A 90 -4.56 5.52 -10.82
C LEU A 90 -3.77 5.64 -9.51
N ILE A 91 -2.69 6.44 -9.48
CA ILE A 91 -1.75 6.45 -8.34
C ILE A 91 -1.48 7.85 -7.78
N SER A 92 -2.35 8.83 -8.03
CA SER A 92 -2.32 10.09 -7.27
C SER A 92 -2.70 9.87 -5.81
N ASN A 93 -2.20 10.75 -4.93
CA ASN A 93 -2.57 10.73 -3.51
C ASN A 93 -4.08 10.86 -3.31
N GLU A 94 -4.77 11.68 -4.12
CA GLU A 94 -6.23 11.78 -4.07
C GLU A 94 -6.89 10.43 -4.36
N ASN A 95 -6.46 9.73 -5.42
CA ASN A 95 -7.03 8.44 -5.78
C ASN A 95 -6.67 7.35 -4.76
N LEU A 96 -5.43 7.28 -4.30
CA LEU A 96 -4.99 6.30 -3.30
C LEU A 96 -5.71 6.51 -1.96
N ALA A 97 -5.95 7.75 -1.54
CA ALA A 97 -6.76 8.04 -0.37
C ALA A 97 -8.20 7.56 -0.56
N ARG A 98 -8.82 7.85 -1.72
CA ARG A 98 -10.18 7.38 -2.04
C ARG A 98 -10.27 5.86 -2.00
N VAL A 99 -9.37 5.16 -2.69
CA VAL A 99 -9.32 3.69 -2.72
C VAL A 99 -9.10 3.12 -1.32
N GLY A 100 -8.16 3.66 -0.55
CA GLY A 100 -7.91 3.18 0.81
C GLY A 100 -9.08 3.43 1.77
N MET A 101 -9.88 4.47 1.55
CA MET A 101 -11.12 4.69 2.30
C MET A 101 -12.21 3.69 1.89
N GLU A 102 -12.43 3.53 0.57
CA GLU A 102 -13.46 2.65 -0.03
C GLU A 102 -13.28 1.19 0.38
N TYR A 103 -12.03 0.69 0.36
CA TYR A 103 -11.70 -0.68 0.76
C TYR A 103 -11.56 -0.87 2.28
N GLY A 104 -11.65 0.20 3.08
CA GLY A 104 -11.55 0.11 4.54
C GLY A 104 -10.12 0.04 5.09
N LEU A 105 -9.09 0.28 4.28
CA LEU A 105 -7.67 0.25 4.70
C LEU A 105 -7.34 1.30 5.77
N HIS A 106 -8.07 2.42 5.80
CA HIS A 106 -7.93 3.45 6.82
C HIS A 106 -8.08 2.90 8.27
N ALA A 107 -8.93 1.89 8.48
CA ALA A 107 -9.11 1.25 9.79
C ALA A 107 -7.90 0.41 10.22
N CYS A 108 -7.10 -0.05 9.25
CA CYS A 108 -5.90 -0.85 9.51
C CYS A 108 -4.71 0.02 9.97
N ILE A 109 -4.75 1.34 9.76
CA ILE A 109 -3.62 2.22 10.06
C ILE A 109 -3.40 2.35 11.57
N ASN A 110 -2.17 2.13 12.02
CA ASN A 110 -1.75 2.42 13.38
C ASN A 110 -1.32 3.88 13.49
N VAL A 111 -1.93 4.61 14.42
CA VAL A 111 -1.73 6.06 14.60
C VAL A 111 -1.25 6.37 16.02
N ASN A 112 -0.69 7.56 16.20
CA ASN A 112 -0.29 8.02 17.52
C ASN A 112 -1.49 8.07 18.47
N GLY A 113 -1.26 7.92 19.77
CA GLY A 113 -2.33 7.89 20.79
C GLY A 113 -3.17 9.17 20.86
N GLY A 114 -2.61 10.31 20.44
CA GLY A 114 -3.32 11.58 20.34
C GLY A 114 -4.01 11.84 19.00
N THR A 115 -3.86 10.96 18.01
CA THR A 115 -4.47 11.13 16.69
C THR A 115 -5.90 10.60 16.71
N VAL A 116 -6.87 11.53 16.65
CA VAL A 116 -8.31 11.21 16.75
C VAL A 116 -8.88 10.72 15.42
N GLN A 117 -8.34 11.20 14.29
CA GLN A 117 -8.82 10.85 12.96
C GLN A 117 -7.66 10.58 11.99
N VAL A 118 -7.82 9.56 11.16
CA VAL A 118 -6.93 9.26 10.05
C VAL A 118 -7.22 10.24 8.91
N THR A 119 -6.21 10.98 8.45
CA THR A 119 -6.38 11.94 7.35
C THR A 119 -6.26 11.24 5.98
N PRO A 120 -6.83 11.82 4.90
CA PRO A 120 -6.66 11.29 3.55
C PRO A 120 -5.19 11.07 3.15
N GLY A 121 -4.30 11.99 3.54
CA GLY A 121 -2.85 11.85 3.29
C GLY A 121 -2.25 10.63 4.00
N MET A 122 -2.66 10.34 5.24
CA MET A 122 -2.21 9.13 5.94
C MET A 122 -2.70 7.86 5.24
N VAL A 123 -3.92 7.89 4.69
CA VAL A 123 -4.46 6.76 3.91
C VAL A 123 -3.67 6.56 2.63
N ALA A 124 -3.44 7.61 1.85
CA ALA A 124 -2.64 7.52 0.63
C ALA A 124 -1.24 6.93 0.89
N THR A 125 -0.52 7.49 1.87
CA THR A 125 0.82 6.99 2.26
C THR A 125 0.77 5.54 2.75
N ALA A 126 -0.27 5.13 3.48
CA ALA A 126 -0.43 3.74 3.89
C ALA A 126 -0.68 2.81 2.70
N VAL A 127 -1.49 3.22 1.72
CA VAL A 127 -1.71 2.44 0.49
C VAL A 127 -0.40 2.29 -0.29
N GLU A 128 0.35 3.37 -0.51
CA GLU A 128 1.69 3.29 -1.11
C GLU A 128 2.59 2.33 -0.34
N ALA A 129 2.62 2.42 1.00
CA ALA A 129 3.45 1.56 1.82
C ALA A 129 3.03 0.09 1.76
N ILE A 130 1.73 -0.20 1.68
CA ILE A 130 1.20 -1.56 1.51
C ILE A 130 1.68 -2.11 0.15
N LEU A 131 1.57 -1.34 -0.93
CA LEU A 131 2.08 -1.75 -2.24
C LEU A 131 3.59 -2.04 -2.19
N GLY A 132 4.36 -1.16 -1.54
CA GLY A 132 5.79 -1.36 -1.35
C GLY A 132 6.13 -2.60 -0.51
N ALA A 133 5.36 -2.86 0.54
CA ALA A 133 5.48 -4.08 1.33
C ALA A 133 5.15 -5.33 0.50
N VAL A 134 4.07 -5.30 -0.29
CA VAL A 134 3.65 -6.42 -1.15
C VAL A 134 4.74 -6.76 -2.15
N GLU A 135 5.31 -5.76 -2.83
CA GLU A 135 6.39 -6.01 -3.79
C GLU A 135 7.63 -6.61 -3.12
N ARG A 136 8.01 -6.12 -1.94
CA ARG A 136 9.16 -6.65 -1.21
C ARG A 136 8.94 -8.07 -0.67
N ASP A 137 7.71 -8.43 -0.35
CA ASP A 137 7.37 -9.72 0.25
C ASP A 137 7.09 -10.80 -0.82
N GLY A 138 6.39 -10.44 -1.88
CA GLY A 138 5.87 -11.37 -2.89
C GLY A 138 6.31 -11.07 -4.33
N GLY A 139 7.10 -10.01 -4.55
CA GLY A 139 7.62 -9.65 -5.87
C GLY A 139 6.62 -8.94 -6.79
N HIS A 140 7.10 -8.64 -8.00
CA HIS A 140 6.42 -7.82 -8.99
C HIS A 140 5.04 -8.37 -9.41
N ASP A 141 4.92 -9.68 -9.65
CA ASP A 141 3.65 -10.29 -10.06
C ASP A 141 2.60 -10.22 -8.94
N THR A 142 3.03 -10.25 -7.69
CA THR A 142 2.14 -10.12 -6.53
C THR A 142 1.65 -8.69 -6.39
N LEU A 143 2.55 -7.70 -6.56
CA LEU A 143 2.17 -6.30 -6.63
C LEU A 143 1.10 -6.06 -7.72
N ALA A 144 1.33 -6.58 -8.93
CA ALA A 144 0.39 -6.46 -10.05
C ALA A 144 -1.00 -7.01 -9.70
N ARG A 145 -1.08 -8.19 -9.06
CA ARG A 145 -2.36 -8.77 -8.61
C ARG A 145 -3.06 -7.92 -7.56
N VAL A 146 -2.33 -7.41 -6.57
CA VAL A 146 -2.91 -6.54 -5.53
C VAL A 146 -3.37 -5.21 -6.12
N MET A 147 -2.58 -4.59 -7.01
CA MET A 147 -3.00 -3.37 -7.70
C MET A 147 -4.28 -3.60 -8.51
N ALA A 148 -4.38 -4.72 -9.23
CA ALA A 148 -5.59 -5.06 -9.97
C ALA A 148 -6.80 -5.29 -9.04
N HIS A 149 -6.59 -5.98 -7.91
CA HIS A 149 -7.62 -6.23 -6.90
C HIS A 149 -8.16 -4.93 -6.30
N LEU A 150 -7.29 -3.95 -6.06
CA LEU A 150 -7.66 -2.62 -5.57
C LEU A 150 -8.17 -1.66 -6.67
N GLY A 151 -8.28 -2.12 -7.92
CA GLY A 151 -8.73 -1.30 -9.05
C GLY A 151 -7.71 -0.29 -9.56
N LEU A 152 -6.45 -0.35 -9.10
CA LEU A 152 -5.35 0.57 -9.47
C LEU A 152 -4.74 0.27 -10.85
N THR A 153 -5.38 -0.61 -11.63
CA THR A 153 -5.00 -0.92 -13.02
C THR A 153 -6.19 -0.81 -13.97
N GLN A 154 -7.34 -0.35 -13.50
CA GLN A 154 -8.57 -0.25 -14.29
C GLN A 154 -8.66 1.14 -14.90
N HIS A 155 -8.25 1.27 -16.16
CA HIS A 155 -8.29 2.54 -16.88
C HIS A 155 -8.58 2.33 -18.36
N ALA A 156 -9.38 3.21 -18.97
CA ALA A 156 -9.77 3.09 -20.38
C ALA A 156 -8.57 2.97 -21.32
N LEU A 157 -7.52 3.76 -21.08
CA LEU A 157 -6.26 3.72 -21.85
C LEU A 157 -5.54 2.36 -21.78
N LEU A 158 -5.72 1.60 -20.69
CA LEU A 158 -5.16 0.25 -20.53
C LEU A 158 -6.08 -0.83 -21.11
N SER A 159 -7.30 -0.49 -21.53
CA SER A 159 -8.25 -1.42 -22.16
C SER A 159 -8.29 -1.28 -23.68
N LEU A 160 -7.69 -0.24 -24.25
CA LEU A 160 -7.64 -0.02 -25.71
C LEU A 160 -6.84 -1.14 -26.38
N VAL A 161 -7.39 -1.78 -27.42
CA VAL A 161 -6.58 -2.66 -28.28
C VAL A 161 -5.57 -1.78 -29.03
N PRO A 162 -4.28 -2.16 -29.11
CA PRO A 162 -3.32 -1.41 -29.92
C PRO A 162 -3.83 -1.29 -31.37
N PRO A 163 -3.61 -0.17 -32.05
CA PRO A 163 -3.92 -0.03 -33.47
C PRO A 163 -3.16 -1.05 -34.33
#